data_AF-A0A6N6KQI4-F1
#
_entry.id   AF-A0A6N6KQI4-F1
#
_cell.length_a   1.000
_cell.length_b   1.000
_cell.length_c   1.000
_cell.angle_alpha   90.00
_cell.angle_beta   90.00
_cell.angle_gamma   90.00
#
_symmetry.space_group_name_H-M   'P 1'
#
loop_
_entity.id
_entity.type
_entity.pdbx_description
1 polymer ?
#
loop_
_entity_poly.entity_id
_entity_poly.type
_entity_poly.pdbx_seq_one_letter_code
_entity_poly.pdbx_strand_id
1 'polypeptide(L)'
;FEQDLSPLARTNLMVMIEDTTGCFAMDTILIAVSKHFPFFIPNVFAPLSSNEENSIFRPYVSSKVRKINFLRVFNRWGDVVYDEQNFPMEDKSAGWDGRFNGKLLNSGVFVFFLEVEFIDGSVEVYSGDVTLVR
;
A
#
# COMPACT_ATOMS: atom_id res chain seq x y z
N PHE A 1 14.01 27.13 18.04
CA PHE A 1 13.83 25.71 18.35
C PHE A 1 12.83 25.17 17.37
N GLU A 2 13.28 24.37 16.41
CA GLU A 2 12.41 23.69 15.46
C GLU A 2 12.28 22.26 15.98
N GLN A 3 11.06 21.86 16.33
CA GLN A 3 10.77 20.52 16.81
C GLN A 3 9.99 19.82 15.71
N ASP A 4 10.62 18.83 15.09
CA ASP A 4 10.03 18.09 13.98
C ASP A 4 9.13 16.98 14.57
N LEU A 5 7.82 17.10 14.36
CA LEU A 5 6.81 16.21 14.95
C LEU A 5 6.06 15.50 13.83
N SER A 6 6.18 14.17 13.81
CA SER A 6 5.51 13.29 12.83
C SER A 6 4.56 12.30 13.52
N PRO A 7 3.46 12.75 14.15
CA PRO A 7 2.52 11.86 14.83
C PRO A 7 1.81 10.94 13.82
N LEU A 8 1.72 9.65 14.16
CA LEU A 8 1.07 8.62 13.34
C LEU A 8 -0.45 8.54 13.57
N ALA A 9 -0.93 9.15 14.65
CA ALA A 9 -2.34 9.18 15.04
C ALA A 9 -2.76 10.58 15.48
N ARG A 10 -4.06 10.85 15.42
CA ARG A 10 -4.65 12.08 15.93
C ARG A 10 -4.33 12.20 17.42
N THR A 11 -3.64 13.28 17.80
CA THR A 11 -3.16 13.46 19.18
C THR A 11 -3.24 14.91 19.61
N ASN A 12 -3.37 15.12 20.93
CA ASN A 12 -3.27 16.42 21.56
C ASN A 12 -1.84 16.62 22.02
N LEU A 13 -1.23 17.72 21.59
CA LEU A 13 0.07 18.16 22.12
C LEU A 13 -0.15 19.31 23.07
N MET A 14 0.45 19.19 24.25
CA MET A 14 0.46 20.24 25.25
C MET A 14 1.79 20.97 25.15
N VAL A 15 1.73 22.26 24.88
CA VAL A 15 2.90 23.14 24.84
C VAL A 15 2.93 23.95 26.12
N MET A 16 4.06 23.91 26.81
CA MET A 16 4.33 24.74 27.99
C MET A 16 5.45 25.70 27.63
N ILE A 17 5.21 26.99 27.84
CA ILE A 17 6.23 28.03 27.70
C ILE A 17 6.49 28.66 29.06
N GLU A 18 7.76 28.92 29.35
CA GLU A 18 8.22 29.64 30.54
C GLU A 18 8.83 30.97 30.08
N ASP A 19 8.44 32.07 30.72
CA ASP A 19 9.05 33.37 30.46
C ASP A 19 10.29 33.62 31.34
N THR A 20 11.01 34.73 31.09
CA THR A 20 12.22 35.08 31.84
C THR A 20 11.95 35.43 33.31
N THR A 21 10.68 35.53 33.71
CA THR A 21 10.24 35.81 35.08
C THR A 21 9.74 34.55 35.80
N GLY A 22 9.76 33.38 35.14
CA GLY A 22 9.34 32.10 35.68
C GLY A 22 7.83 31.84 35.64
N CYS A 23 7.08 32.63 34.85
CA CYS A 23 5.65 32.38 34.63
C CYS A 23 5.47 31.31 33.54
N PHE A 24 4.55 30.38 33.79
CA PHE A 24 4.21 29.30 32.86
C PHE A 24 2.88 29.58 32.16
N ALA A 25 2.86 29.45 30.83
CA ALA A 25 1.62 29.37 30.06
C ALA A 25 1.55 28.02 29.35
N MET A 26 0.33 27.49 29.25
CA MET A 26 0.07 26.19 28.64
C MET A 26 -1.04 26.32 27.59
N ASP A 27 -0.84 25.69 26.44
CA ASP A 27 -1.86 25.59 25.40
C ASP A 27 -1.88 24.16 24.83
N THR A 28 -3.04 23.75 24.29
CA THR A 28 -3.23 22.43 23.70
C THR A 28 -3.55 22.54 22.22
N ILE A 29 -2.70 21.95 21.40
CA ILE A 29 -2.86 21.90 19.94
C ILE A 29 -3.34 20.51 19.55
N LEU A 30 -4.47 20.45 18.84
CA LEU A 30 -4.95 19.22 18.22
C LEU A 30 -4.26 19.02 16.87
N ILE A 31 -3.45 17.97 16.76
CA ILE A 31 -2.92 17.54 15.46
C ILE A 31 -3.86 16.51 14.86
N ALA A 32 -4.49 16.87 13.74
CA ALA A 32 -5.28 15.96 12.92
C ALA A 32 -4.39 15.32 11.85
N VAL A 33 -4.21 14.00 11.93
CA VAL A 33 -3.47 13.22 10.92
C VAL A 33 -4.47 12.68 9.90
N SER A 34 -4.31 13.07 8.64
CA SER A 34 -5.08 12.48 7.53
C SER A 34 -4.52 11.10 7.18
N LYS A 35 -5.37 10.08 7.28
CA LYS A 35 -5.08 8.69 6.91
C LYS A 35 -5.28 8.41 5.41
N HIS A 36 -5.17 9.43 4.56
CA HIS A 36 -5.16 9.19 3.12
C HIS A 36 -3.76 8.73 2.70
N PHE A 37 -3.62 7.43 2.46
CA PHE A 37 -2.39 6.85 1.94
C PHE A 37 -2.48 6.85 0.40
N PRO A 38 -1.60 7.55 -0.32
CA PRO A 38 -1.54 7.40 -1.77
C PRO A 38 -1.03 5.98 -2.05
N PHE A 39 -1.92 5.10 -2.46
CA PHE A 39 -1.61 3.78 -2.96
C PHE A 39 -2.44 3.57 -4.24
N PHE A 40 -1.90 2.84 -5.20
CA PHE A 40 -2.56 2.56 -6.46
C PHE A 40 -2.45 1.08 -6.78
N ILE A 41 -3.58 0.47 -7.15
CA ILE A 41 -3.62 -0.89 -7.66
C ILE A 41 -4.15 -0.82 -9.09
N PRO A 42 -3.37 -1.26 -10.09
CA PRO A 42 -3.81 -1.23 -11.47
C PRO A 42 -5.00 -2.18 -11.68
N ASN A 43 -5.91 -1.81 -12.58
CA ASN A 43 -7.05 -2.66 -12.98
C ASN A 43 -6.81 -3.37 -14.32
N VAL A 44 -5.68 -3.11 -14.99
CA VAL A 44 -5.30 -3.72 -16.25
C VAL A 44 -3.77 -3.82 -16.34
N PHE A 45 -3.28 -4.92 -16.93
CA PHE A 45 -1.86 -5.09 -17.27
C PHE A 45 -1.72 -5.98 -18.51
N ALA A 46 -0.58 -5.86 -19.18
CA ALA A 46 -0.27 -6.56 -20.42
C ALA A 46 1.12 -7.22 -20.33
N PRO A 47 1.21 -8.52 -20.00
CA PRO A 47 2.47 -9.25 -19.81
C PRO A 47 3.51 -9.15 -20.93
N LEU A 48 3.06 -8.90 -22.17
CA LEU A 48 3.92 -8.78 -23.35
C LEU A 48 4.18 -7.32 -23.74
N SER A 49 3.82 -6.37 -22.88
CA SER A 49 4.08 -4.95 -23.12
C SER A 49 5.58 -4.67 -23.20
N SER A 50 5.96 -3.74 -24.09
CA SER A 50 7.30 -3.17 -24.12
C SER A 50 7.56 -2.19 -22.96
N ASN A 51 6.50 -1.77 -22.24
CA ASN A 51 6.63 -1.00 -21.01
C ASN A 51 6.61 -1.95 -19.81
N GLU A 52 7.73 -2.03 -19.10
CA GLU A 52 7.91 -2.86 -17.90
C GLU A 52 6.91 -2.53 -16.79
N GLU A 53 6.44 -1.29 -16.69
CA GLU A 53 5.43 -0.91 -15.68
C GLU A 53 4.07 -1.53 -15.96
N ASN A 54 3.80 -1.90 -17.22
CA ASN A 54 2.53 -2.50 -17.62
C ASN A 54 2.61 -4.02 -17.76
N SER A 55 3.79 -4.64 -17.61
CA SER A 55 3.96 -6.08 -17.83
C SER A 55 3.68 -6.94 -16.59
N ILE A 56 3.69 -6.35 -15.40
CA ILE A 56 3.49 -7.05 -14.13
C ILE A 56 2.35 -6.39 -13.35
N PHE A 57 1.39 -7.21 -12.92
CA PHE A 57 0.37 -6.77 -11.98
C PHE A 57 0.95 -6.70 -10.56
N ARG A 58 1.13 -5.48 -10.06
CA ARG A 58 1.60 -5.21 -8.70
C ARG A 58 1.01 -3.91 -8.13
N PRO A 59 0.84 -3.80 -6.80
CA PRO A 59 0.46 -2.56 -6.16
C PRO A 59 1.62 -1.54 -6.16
N TYR A 60 1.28 -0.27 -6.31
CA TYR A 60 2.19 0.86 -6.16
C TYR A 60 1.92 1.52 -4.81
N VAL A 61 2.88 1.39 -3.89
CA VAL A 61 2.75 1.82 -2.51
C VAL A 61 3.56 3.08 -2.22
N SER A 62 3.12 3.86 -1.24
CA SER A 62 3.85 5.02 -0.71
C SER A 62 4.63 4.67 0.55
N SER A 63 5.45 5.61 1.03
CA SER A 63 6.30 5.50 2.23
C SER A 63 5.55 5.23 3.54
N LYS A 64 4.21 5.24 3.52
CA LYS A 64 3.37 4.99 4.70
C LYS A 64 2.91 3.54 4.81
N VAL A 65 3.20 2.69 3.82
CA VAL A 65 3.02 1.25 3.91
C VAL A 65 4.24 0.64 4.61
N ARG A 66 4.01 -0.16 5.65
CA ARG A 66 5.06 -0.86 6.38
C ARG A 66 5.43 -2.17 5.68
N LYS A 67 4.42 -2.95 5.28
CA LYS A 67 4.60 -4.17 4.48
C LYS A 67 3.30 -4.59 3.80
N ILE A 68 3.43 -5.41 2.76
CA ILE A 68 2.31 -6.15 2.18
C ILE A 68 2.43 -7.58 2.70
N ASN A 69 1.41 -8.03 3.44
CA ASN A 69 1.39 -9.37 4.01
C ASN A 69 1.20 -10.43 2.93
N PHE A 70 0.29 -10.19 1.97
CA PHE A 70 0.16 -11.03 0.80
C PHE A 70 -0.47 -10.31 -0.39
N LEU A 71 -0.18 -10.82 -1.58
CA LEU A 71 -0.92 -10.57 -2.83
C LEU A 71 -1.35 -11.92 -3.40
N ARG A 72 -2.66 -12.11 -3.59
CA ARG A 72 -3.23 -13.34 -4.15
C ARG A 72 -4.16 -13.01 -5.30
N VAL A 73 -4.03 -13.74 -6.41
CA VAL A 73 -4.85 -13.59 -7.61
C VAL A 73 -5.55 -14.89 -7.92
N PHE A 74 -6.82 -14.77 -8.31
CA PHE A 74 -7.73 -15.86 -8.57
C PHE A 74 -8.28 -15.77 -9.99
N ASN A 75 -8.44 -16.92 -10.63
CA ASN A 75 -9.24 -17.00 -11.84
C ASN A 75 -10.75 -16.90 -11.51
N ARG A 76 -11.59 -16.86 -12.55
CA ARG A 76 -13.06 -16.76 -12.40
C ARG A 76 -13.72 -17.96 -11.71
N TRP A 77 -13.01 -19.08 -11.60
CA TRP A 77 -13.51 -20.32 -10.98
C TRP A 77 -13.07 -20.45 -9.52
N GLY A 78 -12.32 -19.47 -9.00
CA GLY A 78 -11.83 -19.46 -7.62
C GLY A 78 -10.50 -20.17 -7.42
N ASP A 79 -9.84 -20.66 -8.48
CA ASP A 79 -8.49 -21.19 -8.33
C ASP A 79 -7.49 -20.07 -8.16
N VAL A 80 -6.55 -20.26 -7.24
CA VAL A 80 -5.41 -19.38 -7.03
C VAL A 80 -4.43 -19.54 -8.19
N VAL A 81 -4.20 -18.47 -8.94
CA VAL A 81 -3.24 -18.41 -10.05
C VAL A 81 -1.94 -17.71 -9.70
N TYR A 82 -1.94 -16.94 -8.61
CA TYR A 82 -0.76 -16.31 -8.03
C TYR A 82 -0.98 -16.15 -6.52
N ASP A 83 0.03 -16.46 -5.71
CA ASP A 83 0.02 -16.29 -4.27
C ASP A 83 1.43 -15.95 -3.80
N GLU A 84 1.60 -14.73 -3.32
CA GLU A 84 2.86 -14.24 -2.79
C GLU A 84 2.65 -13.76 -1.36
N GLN A 85 3.45 -14.29 -0.44
CA GLN A 85 3.43 -13.93 0.98
C GLN A 85 4.64 -13.06 1.27
N ASN A 86 4.53 -12.11 2.20
CA ASN A 86 5.57 -11.12 2.49
C ASN A 86 6.06 -10.41 1.22
N PHE A 87 5.12 -9.86 0.46
CA PHE A 87 5.38 -9.31 -0.88
C PHE A 87 6.48 -8.23 -0.85
N PRO A 88 7.54 -8.37 -1.68
CA PRO A 88 8.69 -7.47 -1.64
C PRO A 88 8.41 -6.15 -2.39
N MET A 89 7.99 -5.13 -1.65
CA MET A 89 7.53 -3.84 -2.19
C MET A 89 8.58 -3.06 -3.01
N GLU A 90 9.86 -3.29 -2.72
CA GLU A 90 10.99 -2.61 -3.38
C GLU A 90 11.42 -3.31 -4.68
N ASP A 91 11.00 -4.56 -4.88
CA ASP A 91 11.33 -5.32 -6.08
C ASP A 91 10.30 -5.05 -7.18
N LYS A 92 10.73 -4.40 -8.26
CA LYS A 92 9.88 -4.11 -9.41
C LYS A 92 9.50 -5.35 -10.22
N SER A 93 10.25 -6.44 -10.07
CA SER A 93 9.95 -7.72 -10.71
C SER A 93 8.92 -8.55 -9.93
N ALA A 94 8.60 -8.13 -8.70
CA ALA A 94 7.58 -8.77 -7.89
C ALA A 94 6.16 -8.40 -8.34
N GLY A 95 5.30 -9.41 -8.37
CA GLY A 95 3.93 -9.30 -8.85
C GLY A 95 3.59 -10.45 -9.78
N TRP A 96 2.38 -10.38 -10.31
CA TRP A 96 1.90 -11.40 -11.21
C TRP A 96 2.16 -11.01 -12.67
N ASP A 97 2.96 -11.83 -13.36
CA ASP A 97 3.32 -11.66 -14.77
C ASP A 97 2.27 -12.26 -15.74
N GLY A 98 1.09 -12.62 -15.23
CA GLY A 98 0.04 -13.24 -16.02
C GLY A 98 0.24 -14.73 -16.31
N ARG A 99 1.28 -15.38 -15.77
CA ARG A 99 1.50 -16.82 -15.92
C ARG A 99 0.90 -17.61 -14.78
N PHE A 100 0.53 -18.85 -15.10
CA PHE A 100 0.19 -19.89 -14.13
C PHE A 100 0.78 -21.20 -14.60
N ASN A 101 1.50 -21.91 -13.72
CA ASN A 101 2.25 -23.13 -14.07
C ASN A 101 3.15 -22.96 -15.31
N GLY A 102 3.87 -21.83 -15.38
CA GLY A 102 4.79 -21.48 -16.47
C GLY A 102 4.12 -21.04 -17.78
N LYS A 103 2.80 -21.17 -17.90
CA LYS A 103 2.05 -20.80 -19.10
C LYS A 103 1.40 -19.44 -18.92
N LEU A 104 1.59 -18.56 -19.91
CA LEU A 104 0.87 -17.29 -19.97
C LEU A 104 -0.64 -17.57 -20.12
N LEU A 105 -1.45 -16.93 -19.29
CA LEU A 105 -2.90 -17.09 -19.31
C LEU A 105 -3.54 -16.24 -20.43
N ASN A 106 -4.75 -16.61 -20.83
CA ASN A 106 -5.51 -15.87 -21.84
C ASN A 106 -5.97 -14.52 -21.27
N SER A 107 -6.24 -13.57 -22.17
CA SER A 107 -6.86 -12.30 -21.79
C SER A 107 -8.17 -12.58 -21.04
N GLY A 108 -8.36 -11.89 -19.93
CA GLY A 108 -9.45 -12.20 -19.02
C GLY A 108 -9.43 -11.33 -17.77
N VAL A 109 -10.52 -11.41 -17.02
CA VAL A 109 -10.68 -10.71 -15.74
C VAL A 109 -10.41 -11.70 -14.61
N PHE A 110 -9.55 -11.30 -13.69
CA PHE A 110 -9.11 -12.04 -12.52
C PHE A 110 -9.46 -11.24 -11.27
N VAL A 111 -9.61 -11.91 -10.13
CA VAL A 111 -9.90 -11.26 -8.84
C VAL A 111 -8.63 -11.27 -8.01
N PHE A 112 -8.31 -10.18 -7.32
CA PHE A 112 -7.18 -10.13 -6.41
C PHE A 112 -7.61 -9.81 -4.98
N PHE A 113 -6.80 -10.26 -4.03
CA PHE A 113 -6.81 -9.84 -2.63
C PHE A 113 -5.39 -9.41 -2.25
N LEU A 114 -5.30 -8.29 -1.54
CA LEU A 114 -4.05 -7.68 -1.09
C LEU A 114 -4.23 -7.25 0.36
N GLU A 115 -3.40 -7.76 1.26
CA GLU A 115 -3.38 -7.31 2.66
C GLU A 115 -2.19 -6.42 2.93
N VAL A 116 -2.45 -5.22 3.44
CA VAL A 116 -1.48 -4.15 3.63
C VAL A 116 -1.42 -3.78 5.12
N GLU A 117 -0.21 -3.77 5.68
CA GLU A 117 0.06 -3.23 7.01
C GLU A 117 0.68 -1.83 6.87
N PHE A 118 0.10 -0.85 7.55
CA PHE A 118 0.56 0.54 7.55
C PHE A 118 1.51 0.83 8.71
N ILE A 119 2.23 1.96 8.62
CA ILE A 119 3.18 2.39 9.65
C ILE A 119 2.55 2.68 11.02
N ASP A 120 1.23 2.92 11.08
CA ASP A 120 0.47 3.09 12.32
C ASP A 120 0.02 1.75 12.94
N GLY A 121 0.33 0.62 12.29
CA GLY A 121 -0.03 -0.73 12.71
C GLY A 121 -1.44 -1.17 12.28
N SER A 122 -2.20 -0.33 11.57
CA SER A 122 -3.46 -0.77 10.97
C SER A 122 -3.20 -1.74 9.82
N VAL A 123 -4.11 -2.70 9.66
CA VAL A 123 -4.09 -3.69 8.58
C VAL A 123 -5.39 -3.54 7.79
N GLU A 124 -5.28 -3.38 6.47
CA GLU A 124 -6.42 -3.30 5.56
C GLU A 124 -6.29 -4.34 4.45
N VAL A 125 -7.44 -4.88 4.03
CA VAL A 125 -7.53 -5.79 2.89
C VAL A 125 -8.18 -5.05 1.72
N TYR A 126 -7.47 -5.00 0.60
CA TYR A 126 -7.97 -4.51 -0.67
C TYR A 126 -8.33 -5.68 -1.57
N SER A 127 -9.46 -5.57 -2.25
CA SER A 127 -9.92 -6.55 -3.23
C SER A 127 -10.49 -5.85 -4.44
N GLY A 128 -10.37 -6.48 -5.60
CA GLY A 128 -10.94 -5.97 -6.83
C GLY A 128 -10.66 -6.92 -7.97
N ASP A 129 -10.91 -6.44 -9.19
CA ASP A 129 -10.59 -7.15 -10.40
C ASP A 129 -9.41 -6.54 -11.15
N VAL A 130 -8.70 -7.38 -11.88
CA VAL A 130 -7.63 -7.00 -12.80
C VAL A 130 -7.84 -7.70 -14.13
N THR A 131 -7.73 -6.93 -15.21
CA THR A 131 -7.79 -7.43 -16.58
C THR A 131 -6.38 -7.73 -17.10
N LEU A 132 -6.13 -8.98 -17.48
CA LEU A 132 -4.97 -9.36 -18.27
C LEU A 132 -5.29 -9.14 -19.75
N VAL A 133 -4.42 -8.41 -20.45
CA VAL A 133 -4.47 -8.22 -21.90
C VAL A 133 -3.24 -8.82 -22.56
N ARG A 134 -3.41 -9.40 -23.75
CA ARG A 134 -2.32 -9.87 -24.60
C ARG A 134 -2.21 -9.00 -25.84
#